data_AF-A0A2V6T6F5-F1
#
_entry.id   AF-A0A2V6T6F5-F1
#
_cell.length_a   1.000
_cell.length_b   1.000
_cell.length_c   1.000
_cell.angle_alpha   90.00
_cell.angle_beta   90.00
_cell.angle_gamma   90.00
#
_symmetry.space_group_name_H-M   'P 1'
#
loop_
_entity.id
_entity.type
_entity.pdbx_description
1 polymer ?
#
loop_
_entity_poly.entity_id
_entity_poly.type
_entity_poly.pdbx_seq_one_letter_code
_entity_poly.pdbx_strand_id
1 'polypeptide(L)'
;MQKGGYGNETATAYCQGDPTQWIAAMLAAELKASGFTVLSPEAGSRDTALKIEGVLLKIFAEPVVGAWSTMIETDLSVRLVATTRTGLRAERTFFVKGD
;
A
#
# COMPACT_ATOMS: atom_id res chain seq x y z
N MET A 1 8.34 -9.88 -23.01
CA MET A 1 8.12 -11.27 -22.58
C MET A 1 9.22 -12.13 -23.16
N GLN A 2 9.95 -12.86 -22.32
CA GLN A 2 10.84 -13.92 -22.79
C GLN A 2 10.06 -15.23 -22.78
N LYS A 3 10.13 -16.01 -23.87
CA LYS A 3 9.59 -17.36 -23.86
C LYS A 3 10.65 -18.28 -23.25
N GLY A 4 10.30 -18.99 -22.19
CA GLY A 4 11.17 -20.01 -21.61
C GLY A 4 11.36 -21.19 -22.57
N GLY A 5 12.29 -22.10 -22.24
CA GLY A 5 12.60 -23.29 -23.07
C GLY A 5 11.43 -24.26 -23.30
N TYR A 6 10.30 -24.07 -22.58
CA TYR A 6 9.06 -24.84 -22.71
C TYR A 6 7.90 -24.04 -23.35
N GLY A 7 8.17 -22.87 -23.92
CA GLY A 7 7.15 -22.05 -24.61
C GLY A 7 6.27 -21.18 -23.69
N ASN A 8 6.46 -21.27 -22.37
CA ASN A 8 5.75 -20.43 -21.40
C ASN A 8 6.26 -18.99 -21.47
N GLU A 9 5.36 -18.02 -21.50
CA GLU A 9 5.70 -16.60 -21.40
C GLU A 9 6.07 -16.30 -19.95
N THR A 10 7.32 -15.87 -19.73
CA THR A 10 7.77 -15.41 -18.42
C THR A 10 7.89 -13.89 -18.41
N ALA A 11 7.43 -13.30 -17.32
CA ALA A 11 7.65 -11.90 -16.98
C ALA A 11 8.61 -11.84 -15.79
N THR A 12 9.64 -11.02 -15.89
CA THR A 12 10.51 -10.70 -14.76
C THR A 12 9.88 -9.54 -13.99
N ALA A 13 9.37 -9.82 -12.80
CA ALA A 13 8.91 -8.77 -11.89
C ALA A 13 10.11 -8.20 -11.12
N TYR A 14 10.34 -6.90 -11.24
CA TYR A 14 11.29 -6.19 -10.40
C TYR A 14 10.54 -5.60 -9.22
N CYS A 15 10.65 -6.23 -8.05
CA CYS A 15 10.09 -5.69 -6.82
C CYS A 15 10.84 -4.41 -6.44
N GLN A 16 10.16 -3.26 -6.48
CA GLN A 16 10.76 -1.99 -6.11
C GLN A 16 10.62 -1.77 -4.59
N GLY A 17 11.58 -2.28 -3.82
CA GLY A 17 11.65 -2.09 -2.37
C GLY A 17 10.57 -2.84 -1.57
N ASP A 18 10.45 -2.47 -0.30
CA ASP A 18 9.46 -3.04 0.62
C ASP A 18 8.07 -2.39 0.39
N PRO A 19 7.03 -3.18 0.06
CA PRO A 19 5.67 -2.66 -0.14
C PRO A 19 5.14 -1.84 1.04
N THR A 20 5.53 -2.17 2.27
CA THR A 20 5.07 -1.44 3.47
C THR A 20 5.65 -0.02 3.52
N GLN A 21 6.91 0.16 3.12
CA GLN A 21 7.54 1.47 3.03
C GLN A 21 6.92 2.31 1.93
N TRP A 22 6.64 1.69 0.76
CA TRP A 22 5.97 2.36 -0.34
C TRP A 22 4.56 2.84 0.06
N ILE A 23 3.74 1.99 0.70
CA ILE A 23 2.40 2.37 1.17
C ILE A 23 2.47 3.52 2.18
N ALA A 24 3.42 3.47 3.13
CA ALA A 24 3.60 4.53 4.11
C ALA A 24 3.99 5.86 3.44
N ALA A 25 4.88 5.83 2.45
CA ALA A 25 5.28 7.01 1.69
C ALA A 25 4.12 7.59 0.85
N MET A 26 3.35 6.73 0.20
CA MET A 26 2.15 7.12 -0.56
C MET A 26 1.10 7.77 0.36
N LEU A 27 0.78 7.14 1.50
CA LEU A 27 -0.15 7.70 2.47
C LEU A 27 0.30 9.08 2.96
N ALA A 28 1.59 9.23 3.29
CA ALA A 28 2.15 10.51 3.69
C ALA A 28 2.05 11.58 2.58
N ALA A 29 2.29 11.21 1.32
CA ALA A 29 2.16 12.11 0.19
C ALA A 29 0.70 12.55 -0.04
N GLU A 30 -0.25 11.62 0.00
CA GLU A 30 -1.68 11.90 -0.17
C GLU A 30 -2.24 12.76 0.97
N LEU A 31 -1.81 12.52 2.22
CA LEU A 31 -2.18 13.38 3.35
C LEU A 31 -1.65 14.80 3.17
N LYS A 32 -0.39 14.97 2.71
CA LYS A 32 0.15 16.29 2.38
C LYS A 32 -0.64 16.96 1.25
N ALA A 33 -0.96 16.22 0.19
CA ALA A 33 -1.74 16.72 -0.95
C ALA A 33 -3.16 17.14 -0.53
N SER A 34 -3.73 16.46 0.46
CA SER A 34 -5.03 16.79 1.07
C SER A 34 -4.97 17.94 2.08
N GLY A 35 -3.81 18.57 2.27
CA GLY A 35 -3.62 19.74 3.14
C GLY A 35 -3.24 19.43 4.59
N PHE A 36 -2.97 18.17 4.94
CA PHE A 36 -2.51 17.81 6.28
C PHE A 36 -1.02 18.09 6.46
N THR A 37 -0.62 18.50 7.67
CA THR A 37 0.80 18.57 8.04
C THR A 37 1.28 17.19 8.47
N VAL A 38 2.12 16.56 7.66
CA VAL A 38 2.77 15.29 8.00
C VAL A 38 4.11 15.56 8.68
N LEU A 39 4.26 15.01 9.89
CA LEU A 39 5.42 15.23 10.75
C LEU A 39 6.47 14.14 10.57
N SER A 40 7.73 14.47 10.81
CA SER A 40 8.77 13.45 10.98
C SER A 40 8.53 12.68 12.29
N PRO A 41 9.09 11.45 12.43
CA PRO A 41 8.97 10.67 13.66
C PRO A 41 9.40 11.46 14.91
N GLU A 42 10.45 12.27 14.81
CA GLU A 42 10.99 13.06 15.91
C GLU A 42 10.03 14.19 16.33
N ALA A 43 9.43 14.87 15.35
CA ALA A 43 8.46 15.95 15.56
C ALA A 43 7.05 15.46 15.95
N GLY A 44 6.76 14.17 15.74
CA GLY A 44 5.46 13.55 16.00
C GLY A 44 5.16 13.25 17.47
N SER A 45 6.10 13.47 18.38
CA SER A 45 5.97 13.15 19.82
C SER A 45 5.07 14.10 20.63
N ARG A 46 4.43 15.08 19.97
CA ARG A 46 3.56 16.10 20.59
C ARG A 46 2.12 15.62 20.78
N ASP A 47 1.45 16.13 21.81
CA ASP A 47 0.09 15.74 22.21
C ASP A 47 -0.99 15.94 21.14
N THR A 48 -0.77 16.91 20.26
CA THR A 48 -1.68 17.25 19.16
C THR A 48 -1.46 16.41 17.90
N ALA A 49 -0.46 15.53 17.88
CA ALA A 49 -0.19 14.68 16.72
C ALA A 49 -1.09 13.44 16.70
N LEU A 50 -1.63 13.15 15.53
CA LEU A 50 -2.26 11.88 15.21
C LEU A 50 -1.21 10.93 14.67
N LYS A 51 -0.96 9.82 15.38
CA LYS A 51 -0.13 8.72 14.89
C LYS A 51 -1.01 7.79 14.06
N ILE A 52 -0.62 7.53 12.81
CA ILE A 52 -1.26 6.53 11.95
C ILE A 52 -0.29 5.36 11.81
N GLU A 53 -0.71 4.19 12.24
CA GLU A 53 0.01 2.93 12.07
C GLU A 53 -0.73 2.05 11.06
N GLY A 54 0.00 1.44 10.16
CA GLY A 54 -0.56 0.60 9.11
C GLY A 54 -0.03 -0.83 9.17
N VAL A 55 -0.88 -1.79 8.87
CA VAL A 55 -0.49 -3.19 8.64
C VAL A 55 -0.98 -3.61 7.26
N LEU A 56 -0.06 -4.06 6.42
CA LEU A 56 -0.40 -4.72 5.16
C LEU A 56 -0.83 -6.16 5.46
N LEU A 57 -2.13 -6.45 5.27
CA LEU A 57 -2.71 -7.76 5.57
C LEU A 57 -2.63 -8.71 4.37
N LYS A 58 -2.84 -8.17 3.17
CA LYS A 58 -2.77 -8.92 1.90
C LYS A 58 -2.25 -7.99 0.82
N ILE A 59 -1.30 -8.48 0.04
CA ILE A 59 -0.97 -7.94 -1.28
C ILE A 59 -0.88 -9.13 -2.23
N PHE A 60 -1.64 -9.09 -3.31
CA PHE A 60 -1.64 -10.14 -4.31
C PHE A 60 -1.78 -9.50 -5.68
N ALA A 61 -0.94 -9.92 -6.62
CA ALA A 61 -0.98 -9.46 -7.99
C ALA A 61 -0.90 -10.69 -8.89
N GLU A 62 -1.90 -10.91 -9.73
CA GLU A 62 -1.95 -12.06 -10.63
C GLU A 62 -2.30 -11.66 -12.07
N PRO A 63 -1.76 -12.37 -13.07
CA PRO A 63 -2.14 -12.18 -14.45
C PRO A 63 -3.51 -12.81 -14.71
N VAL A 64 -4.50 -12.01 -15.12
CA VAL A 64 -5.78 -12.48 -15.64
C VAL A 64 -5.66 -12.58 -17.15
N VAL A 65 -5.65 -13.81 -17.67
CA VAL A 65 -5.55 -14.09 -19.11
C VAL A 65 -6.94 -14.04 -19.72
N GLY A 66 -7.25 -12.94 -20.41
CA GLY A 66 -8.46 -12.81 -21.23
C GLY A 66 -8.27 -13.36 -22.64
N ALA A 67 -9.35 -13.43 -23.41
CA ALA A 67 -9.33 -13.95 -24.78
C ALA A 67 -8.40 -13.18 -25.74
N TRP A 68 -8.11 -11.90 -25.44
CA TRP A 68 -7.34 -11.00 -26.31
C TRP A 68 -6.24 -10.19 -25.61
N SER A 69 -6.12 -10.29 -24.28
CA SER A 69 -5.13 -9.54 -23.48
C SER A 69 -4.88 -10.20 -22.13
N THR A 70 -3.69 -9.99 -21.59
CA THR A 70 -3.36 -10.28 -20.17
C THR A 70 -3.46 -8.98 -19.38
N MET A 71 -4.33 -8.96 -18.36
CA MET A 71 -4.43 -7.88 -17.37
C MET A 71 -3.77 -8.31 -16.06
N ILE A 72 -3.37 -7.36 -15.21
CA ILE A 72 -2.85 -7.67 -13.88
C ILE A 72 -3.90 -7.24 -12.88
N GLU A 73 -4.56 -8.21 -12.24
CA GLU A 73 -5.46 -7.92 -11.13
C GLU A 73 -4.65 -7.81 -9.85
N THR A 74 -4.89 -6.76 -9.06
CA THR A 74 -4.21 -6.52 -7.79
C THR A 74 -5.21 -6.38 -6.65
N ASP A 75 -5.07 -7.24 -5.64
CA ASP A 75 -5.79 -7.17 -4.38
C ASP A 75 -4.89 -6.62 -3.28
N LEU A 76 -5.35 -5.59 -2.58
CA LEU A 76 -4.69 -5.00 -1.43
C LEU A 76 -5.63 -4.91 -0.23
N SER A 77 -5.19 -5.41 0.92
CA SER A 77 -5.88 -5.22 2.19
C SER A 77 -4.93 -4.54 3.19
N VAL A 78 -5.32 -3.35 3.66
CA VAL A 78 -4.54 -2.56 4.62
C VAL A 78 -5.41 -2.21 5.81
N ARG A 79 -4.86 -2.37 6.99
CA ARG A 79 -5.50 -1.92 8.23
C ARG A 79 -4.75 -0.72 8.78
N LEU A 80 -5.47 0.37 8.98
CA LEU A 80 -4.94 1.59 9.57
C LEU A 80 -5.50 1.78 10.98
N VAL A 81 -4.63 2.13 11.92
CA VAL A 81 -4.97 2.48 13.29
C VAL A 81 -4.48 3.91 13.54
N ALA A 82 -5.42 4.81 13.80
CA ALA A 82 -5.17 6.20 14.11
C ALA A 82 -5.27 6.39 15.63
N THR A 83 -4.23 6.92 16.26
CA THR A 83 -4.15 7.15 17.70
C THR A 83 -3.65 8.55 18.03
N THR A 84 -4.15 9.12 19.13
CA THR A 84 -3.62 10.36 19.72
C THR A 84 -3.26 10.12 21.18
N ARG A 85 -2.42 10.98 21.74
CA ARG A 85 -2.05 10.89 23.17
C ARG A 85 -3.22 11.20 24.10
N THR A 86 -4.20 11.96 23.64
CA THR A 86 -5.40 12.34 24.41
C THR A 86 -6.45 11.23 24.48
N GLY A 87 -6.20 10.06 23.86
CA GLY A 87 -7.02 8.87 23.99
C GLY A 87 -7.89 8.54 22.77
N LEU A 88 -7.84 9.33 21.70
CA LEU A 88 -8.47 8.92 20.44
C LEU A 88 -7.80 7.62 19.94
N ARG A 89 -8.61 6.61 19.64
CA ARG A 89 -8.22 5.41 18.91
C ARG A 89 -9.32 5.07 17.90
N ALA A 90 -8.97 5.06 16.62
CA ALA A 90 -9.85 4.64 15.55
C ALA A 90 -9.12 3.62 14.68
N GLU A 91 -9.82 2.59 14.24
CA GLU A 91 -9.28 1.55 13.39
C GLU A 91 -10.19 1.38 12.17
N ARG A 92 -9.58 1.21 11.00
CA ARG A 92 -10.30 0.88 9.79
C ARG A 92 -9.48 -0.01 8.88
N THR A 93 -10.13 -1.03 8.35
CA THR A 93 -9.59 -1.88 7.30
C THR A 93 -10.13 -1.42 5.95
N PHE A 94 -9.23 -1.30 4.99
CA PHE A 94 -9.51 -0.97 3.62
C PHE A 94 -9.15 -2.15 2.75
N PHE A 95 -10.06 -2.49 1.85
CA PHE A 95 -9.82 -3.47 0.80
C PHE A 95 -9.94 -2.75 -0.53
N VAL A 96 -8.93 -2.90 -1.38
CA VAL A 96 -8.88 -2.33 -2.71
C VAL A 96 -8.61 -3.48 -3.67
N LYS A 97 -9.46 -3.59 -4.68
CA LYS A 97 -9.25 -4.44 -5.84
C LYS A 97 -9.00 -3.53 -7.05
N GLY A 98 -7.88 -3.72 -7.72
CA GLY A 98 -7.50 -3.01 -8.93
C GLY A 98 -7.50 -3.97 -10.12
N ASP A 99 -8.08 -3.52 -11.23
CA ASP A 99 -8.16 -4.22 -12.52
C ASP A 99 -7.27 -3.53 -13.56
#